data_AF-A0A528EQS4-F1
#
_entry.id   AF-A0A528EQS4-F1
#
_cell.length_a   1.000
_cell.length_b   1.000
_cell.length_c   1.000
_cell.angle_alpha   90.00
_cell.angle_beta   90.00
_cell.angle_gamma   90.00
#
_symmetry.space_group_name_H-M   'P 1'
#
loop_
_entity.id
_entity.type
_entity.pdbx_description
1 polymer ?
#
loop_
_entity_poly.entity_id
_entity_poly.type
_entity_poly.pdbx_seq_one_letter_code
_entity_poly.pdbx_strand_id
1 'polypeptide(L)'
;MRRPLDFLRRLRRAEDCGLPSQQNPRYGWLRGLSLAVVVPLTASAMAGAPEPAGLATSRTDLTPKDLARVIAITRPTKDFSKPEQFEPMQGGAGTSRKGANKDAFSQSSANITFEEEGIFKLGNALFRKNWVSSPSSTQASDGLGPLFNERACQNCHLKDGRGRPPEGDSGTTSMFLRLARQASTEEEKAALAARKVLNFPDPVYGSQLQDLAVPGLRGEGRMRVDYQEQKVTLPDGTVVWLRKPSYSVDDLANGPLDPHTTLSPRMTPPMIGLGLVEQIAPADILAHADPDDRNSDGISGKPNIVRDGQSGELTLGRFGWKAQTPSIRQQAADAFAGDIGISTPEVPNHWGDCTAAEKTCLAMPNGVQERLGPVEAPPPVMDLVTFYSQNLAVPARR
;
A
#
# COMPACT_ATOMS: atom_id res chain seq x y z
N MET A 1 -50.23 -19.55 -2.09
CA MET A 1 -50.72 -18.33 -2.77
C MET A 1 -49.51 -17.53 -3.21
N ARG A 2 -49.14 -17.64 -4.50
CA ARG A 2 -48.03 -16.92 -5.13
C ARG A 2 -48.64 -15.77 -5.94
N ARG A 3 -48.18 -14.53 -5.73
CA ARG A 3 -48.52 -13.37 -6.58
C ARG A 3 -47.34 -13.10 -7.54
N PRO A 4 -47.58 -13.01 -8.85
CA PRO A 4 -46.57 -12.53 -9.80
C PRO A 4 -46.61 -11.00 -9.88
N LEU A 5 -45.43 -10.37 -10.00
CA LEU A 5 -45.27 -8.94 -10.31
C LEU A 5 -44.79 -8.82 -11.75
N ASP A 6 -45.61 -8.18 -12.59
CA ASP A 6 -45.31 -7.85 -13.98
C ASP A 6 -44.34 -6.67 -14.06
N PHE A 7 -43.23 -6.85 -14.79
CA PHE A 7 -42.29 -5.79 -15.14
C PHE A 7 -42.66 -5.20 -16.50
N LEU A 8 -43.25 -4.01 -16.51
CA LEU A 8 -43.49 -3.22 -17.72
C LEU A 8 -42.21 -2.47 -18.14
N ARG A 9 -41.63 -2.92 -19.25
CA ARG A 9 -40.45 -2.35 -19.91
C ARG A 9 -40.89 -1.15 -20.78
N ARG A 10 -40.60 0.09 -20.37
CA ARG A 10 -40.74 1.27 -21.25
C ARG A 10 -39.42 1.58 -21.95
N LEU A 11 -39.38 1.31 -23.25
CA LEU A 11 -38.42 1.89 -24.19
C LEU A 11 -38.80 3.35 -24.44
N ARG A 12 -37.90 4.30 -24.19
CA ARG A 12 -38.00 5.67 -24.73
C ARG A 12 -36.90 5.87 -25.77
N ARG A 13 -37.33 6.22 -26.97
CA ARG A 13 -36.52 6.72 -28.08
C ARG A 13 -35.89 8.06 -27.69
N ALA A 14 -34.62 8.25 -28.03
CA ALA A 14 -33.99 9.56 -28.02
C ALA A 14 -34.37 10.28 -29.32
N GLU A 15 -34.98 11.45 -29.19
CA GLU A 15 -35.17 12.41 -30.27
C GLU A 15 -34.03 13.43 -30.23
N ASP A 16 -33.55 13.74 -31.42
CA ASP A 16 -32.53 14.74 -31.73
C ASP A 16 -32.83 16.12 -31.15
N CYS A 17 -31.83 16.74 -30.53
CA CYS A 17 -31.81 18.17 -30.28
C CYS A 17 -30.48 18.74 -30.79
N GLY A 18 -30.56 19.40 -31.95
CA GLY A 18 -29.45 20.05 -32.62
C GLY A 18 -28.94 21.28 -31.88
N LEU A 19 -27.63 21.47 -31.95
CA LEU A 19 -26.92 22.68 -31.53
C LEU A 19 -26.80 23.65 -32.73
N PRO A 20 -27.05 24.95 -32.55
CA PRO A 20 -26.84 25.92 -33.62
C PRO A 20 -25.36 26.31 -33.78
N SER A 21 -24.92 26.20 -35.03
CA SER A 21 -23.68 26.72 -35.61
C SER A 21 -23.59 28.25 -35.48
N GLN A 22 -22.47 28.77 -34.98
CA GLN A 22 -22.08 30.16 -35.19
C GLN A 22 -21.01 30.24 -36.29
N GLN A 23 -21.31 31.05 -37.29
CA GLN A 23 -20.44 31.39 -38.41
C GLN A 23 -19.53 32.60 -38.09
N ASN A 24 -18.33 32.52 -38.68
CA ASN A 24 -17.26 33.52 -38.85
C ASN A 24 -17.67 34.99 -39.10
N PRO A 25 -16.69 35.91 -39.01
CA PRO A 25 -16.19 36.48 -40.26
C PRO A 25 -14.65 36.63 -40.38
N ARG A 26 -14.16 36.12 -41.53
CA ARG A 26 -13.22 36.70 -42.51
C ARG A 26 -12.17 37.74 -42.08
N TYR A 27 -10.90 37.39 -42.33
CA TYR A 27 -9.81 38.22 -42.92
C TYR A 27 -8.75 37.18 -43.40
N GLY A 28 -8.06 37.24 -44.53
CA GLY A 28 -7.83 38.17 -45.63
C GLY A 28 -6.50 37.70 -46.26
N TRP A 29 -6.50 37.24 -47.51
CA TRP A 29 -5.32 36.72 -48.20
C TRP A 29 -4.32 37.84 -48.50
N LEU A 30 -3.07 37.69 -48.05
CA LEU A 30 -1.91 38.39 -48.62
C LEU A 30 -0.74 37.40 -48.74
N ARG A 31 -0.32 37.18 -49.99
CA ARG A 31 0.95 36.54 -50.36
C ARG A 31 2.09 37.49 -50.02
N GLY A 32 3.10 37.01 -49.30
CA GLY A 32 4.32 37.76 -48.97
C GLY A 32 5.48 36.80 -48.76
N LEU A 33 6.64 37.15 -49.30
CA LEU A 33 7.81 36.31 -49.51
C LEU A 33 8.37 35.64 -48.25
N SER A 34 8.83 34.40 -48.43
CA SER A 34 9.67 33.66 -47.47
C SER A 34 11.04 34.34 -47.32
N LEU A 35 11.33 34.83 -46.12
CA LEU A 35 12.67 35.13 -45.64
C LEU A 35 12.90 34.24 -44.42
N ALA A 36 13.72 33.21 -44.61
CA ALA A 36 14.12 32.28 -43.55
C ALA A 36 15.03 33.02 -42.55
N VAL A 37 14.47 33.36 -41.39
CA VAL A 37 15.24 33.75 -40.21
C VAL A 37 15.43 32.48 -39.38
N VAL A 38 16.65 31.94 -39.42
CA VAL A 38 17.07 30.86 -38.53
C VAL A 38 17.30 31.47 -37.14
N VAL A 39 16.29 31.36 -36.28
CA VAL A 39 16.46 31.59 -34.83
C VAL A 39 16.99 30.27 -34.26
N PRO A 40 18.18 30.24 -33.62
CA PRO A 40 18.61 29.05 -32.92
C PRO A 40 17.69 28.86 -31.70
N LEU A 41 16.77 27.90 -31.81
CA LEU A 41 16.10 27.33 -30.65
C LEU A 41 17.17 26.60 -29.83
N THR A 42 17.71 27.29 -28.83
CA THR A 42 18.40 26.63 -27.73
C THR A 42 17.36 25.78 -27.02
N ALA A 43 17.33 24.49 -27.35
CA ALA A 43 16.61 23.50 -26.56
C ALA A 43 17.26 23.45 -25.19
N SER A 44 16.74 24.23 -24.24
CA SER A 44 16.96 24.00 -22.82
C SER A 44 16.28 22.69 -22.48
N ALA A 45 17.02 21.59 -22.63
CA ALA A 45 16.68 20.33 -21.98
C ALA A 45 16.79 20.58 -20.47
N MET A 46 15.68 20.96 -19.85
CA MET A 46 15.53 20.86 -18.40
C MET A 46 15.46 19.38 -18.10
N ALA A 47 16.64 18.83 -17.78
CA ALA A 47 16.77 17.47 -17.29
C ALA A 47 15.91 17.33 -16.04
N GLY A 48 14.89 16.47 -16.10
CA GLY A 48 14.28 15.92 -14.88
C GLY A 48 15.39 15.39 -13.98
N ALA A 49 15.18 15.47 -12.66
CA ALA A 49 16.18 15.02 -11.69
C ALA A 49 16.73 13.63 -12.10
N PRO A 50 18.05 13.45 -12.21
CA PRO A 50 18.61 12.17 -12.60
C PRO A 50 18.13 11.11 -11.62
N GLU A 51 17.38 10.13 -12.12
CA GLU A 51 17.04 8.91 -11.40
C GLU A 51 18.35 8.33 -10.83
N PRO A 52 18.37 7.85 -9.58
CA PRO A 52 19.59 7.40 -8.95
C PRO A 52 20.24 6.29 -9.79
N ALA A 53 21.56 6.37 -9.94
CA ALA A 53 22.35 5.40 -10.69
C ALA A 53 22.02 3.98 -10.21
N GLY A 54 21.68 3.08 -11.14
CA GLY A 54 21.37 1.67 -10.86
C GLY A 54 19.93 1.24 -11.15
N LEU A 55 18.97 2.18 -11.30
CA LEU A 55 17.59 1.83 -11.65
C LEU A 55 17.35 1.96 -13.16
N ALA A 56 17.41 0.82 -13.85
CA ALA A 56 17.13 0.77 -15.28
C ALA A 56 15.71 1.23 -15.58
N THR A 57 15.57 2.12 -16.56
CA THR A 57 14.28 2.62 -17.09
C THR A 57 13.81 1.85 -18.33
N SER A 58 14.55 0.80 -18.73
CA SER A 58 14.25 -0.06 -19.88
C SER A 58 14.35 -1.54 -19.52
N ARG A 59 13.52 -2.37 -20.16
CA ARG A 59 13.48 -3.83 -20.00
C ARG A 59 14.60 -4.53 -20.80
N THR A 60 15.73 -4.79 -20.16
CA THR A 60 16.86 -5.53 -20.77
C THR A 60 16.75 -7.05 -20.62
N ASP A 61 15.77 -7.52 -19.84
CA ASP A 61 15.49 -8.92 -19.57
C ASP A 61 14.66 -9.62 -20.66
N LEU A 62 14.11 -8.84 -21.61
CA LEU A 62 13.21 -9.35 -22.66
C LEU A 62 13.86 -9.31 -24.04
N THR A 63 13.54 -10.31 -24.87
CA THR A 63 13.81 -10.23 -26.31
C THR A 63 12.98 -9.11 -26.95
N PRO A 64 13.38 -8.53 -28.10
CA PRO A 64 12.57 -7.53 -28.79
C PRO A 64 11.14 -8.00 -29.10
N LYS A 65 10.99 -9.30 -29.41
CA LYS A 65 9.69 -9.93 -29.65
C LYS A 65 8.82 -9.95 -28.38
N ASP A 66 9.42 -10.32 -27.24
CA ASP A 66 8.70 -10.38 -25.97
C ASP A 66 8.36 -8.99 -25.43
N LEU A 67 9.27 -8.02 -25.57
CA LEU A 67 9.01 -6.64 -25.21
C LEU A 67 7.83 -6.07 -26.01
N ALA A 68 7.79 -6.29 -27.32
CA ALA A 68 6.67 -5.88 -28.17
C ALA A 68 5.34 -6.51 -27.73
N ARG A 69 5.37 -7.79 -27.33
CA ARG A 69 4.20 -8.50 -26.79
C ARG A 69 3.73 -7.90 -25.46
N VAL A 70 4.65 -7.63 -24.52
CA VAL A 70 4.32 -7.00 -23.23
C VAL A 70 3.67 -5.64 -23.46
N ILE A 71 4.30 -4.76 -24.24
CA ILE A 71 3.78 -3.42 -24.56
C ILE A 71 2.38 -3.49 -25.20
N ALA A 72 2.13 -4.50 -26.05
CA ALA A 72 0.83 -4.67 -26.67
C ALA A 72 -0.27 -5.09 -25.66
N ILE A 73 0.07 -5.97 -24.72
CA ILE A 73 -0.88 -6.52 -23.74
C ILE A 73 -1.15 -5.55 -22.58
N THR A 74 -0.16 -4.75 -22.16
CA THR A 74 -0.29 -3.82 -21.03
C THR A 74 -0.77 -2.42 -21.43
N ARG A 75 -1.11 -2.20 -22.71
CA ARG A 75 -1.63 -0.93 -23.18
C ARG A 75 -2.99 -0.63 -22.53
N PRO A 76 -3.21 0.57 -21.94
CA PRO A 76 -4.50 0.93 -21.39
C PRO A 76 -5.63 0.85 -22.43
N THR A 77 -6.77 0.27 -22.04
CA THR A 77 -7.96 0.26 -22.92
C THR A 77 -8.49 1.66 -23.16
N LYS A 78 -9.03 1.86 -24.37
CA LYS A 78 -9.79 3.04 -24.76
C LYS A 78 -11.25 2.71 -25.07
N ASP A 79 -11.62 1.43 -24.98
CA ASP A 79 -12.94 0.91 -25.29
C ASP A 79 -13.47 0.15 -24.07
N PHE A 80 -14.37 0.80 -23.33
CA PHE A 80 -15.03 0.22 -22.16
C PHE A 80 -16.39 -0.40 -22.49
N SER A 81 -16.73 -0.52 -23.78
CA SER A 81 -18.00 -1.16 -24.22
C SER A 81 -17.94 -2.68 -24.17
N LYS A 82 -16.75 -3.27 -24.06
CA LYS A 82 -16.51 -4.71 -24.01
C LYS A 82 -15.37 -5.04 -23.03
N PRO A 83 -15.33 -6.27 -22.50
CA PRO A 83 -14.21 -6.72 -21.70
C PRO A 83 -12.90 -6.80 -22.50
N GLU A 84 -11.78 -6.55 -21.83
CA GLU A 84 -10.45 -6.76 -22.42
C GLU A 84 -10.14 -8.26 -22.56
N GLN A 85 -9.25 -8.58 -23.50
CA GLN A 85 -8.74 -9.95 -23.62
C GLN A 85 -8.04 -10.33 -22.31
N PHE A 86 -8.44 -11.47 -21.73
CA PHE A 86 -7.98 -11.97 -20.43
C PHE A 86 -8.49 -11.23 -19.19
N GLU A 87 -9.39 -10.25 -19.32
CA GLU A 87 -9.99 -9.59 -18.16
C GLU A 87 -10.71 -10.54 -17.17
N PRO A 88 -11.31 -11.68 -17.59
CA PRO A 88 -11.81 -12.67 -16.65
C PRO A 88 -10.73 -13.35 -15.78
N MET A 89 -9.46 -13.30 -16.20
CA MET A 89 -8.30 -13.93 -15.57
C MET A 89 -7.25 -12.90 -15.18
N GLN A 90 -7.63 -11.93 -14.34
CA GLN A 90 -6.77 -10.79 -13.96
C GLN A 90 -5.46 -11.20 -13.27
N GLY A 91 -5.40 -12.38 -12.64
CA GLY A 91 -4.18 -12.96 -12.08
C GLY A 91 -3.40 -13.86 -13.05
N GLY A 92 -3.73 -13.85 -14.34
CA GLY A 92 -3.20 -14.78 -15.32
C GLY A 92 -3.50 -16.23 -14.96
N ALA A 93 -2.50 -17.11 -15.12
CA ALA A 93 -2.61 -18.51 -14.73
C ALA A 93 -2.82 -18.73 -13.22
N GLY A 94 -2.44 -17.76 -12.38
CA GLY A 94 -2.67 -17.79 -10.94
C GLY A 94 -4.08 -17.43 -10.50
N THR A 95 -4.96 -17.01 -11.42
CA THR A 95 -6.34 -16.59 -11.08
C THR A 95 -7.13 -17.69 -10.37
N SER A 96 -7.71 -17.36 -9.21
CA SER A 96 -8.61 -18.28 -8.51
C SER A 96 -9.98 -18.34 -9.20
N ARG A 97 -10.39 -19.57 -9.55
CA ARG A 97 -11.71 -19.88 -10.13
C ARG A 97 -12.70 -20.44 -9.11
N LYS A 98 -12.38 -20.39 -7.81
CA LYS A 98 -13.24 -20.90 -6.74
C LYS A 98 -14.53 -20.09 -6.62
N GLY A 99 -15.57 -20.63 -5.98
CA GLY A 99 -16.85 -19.93 -5.79
C GLY A 99 -16.74 -18.64 -4.97
N ALA A 100 -17.72 -17.74 -5.10
CA ALA A 100 -17.75 -16.51 -4.31
C ALA A 100 -18.30 -16.84 -2.93
N ASN A 101 -17.46 -16.67 -1.92
CA ASN A 101 -17.83 -16.87 -0.52
C ASN A 101 -16.92 -15.99 0.36
N LYS A 102 -17.06 -16.12 1.68
CA LYS A 102 -16.28 -15.37 2.68
C LYS A 102 -14.76 -15.59 2.61
N ASP A 103 -14.30 -16.60 1.89
CA ASP A 103 -12.89 -16.99 1.75
C ASP A 103 -12.40 -16.76 0.30
N ALA A 104 -13.10 -15.93 -0.48
CA ALA A 104 -12.78 -15.66 -1.89
C ALA A 104 -11.37 -15.07 -2.08
N PHE A 105 -10.88 -14.31 -1.11
CA PHE A 105 -9.53 -13.72 -1.11
C PHE A 105 -8.47 -14.59 -0.44
N SER A 106 -8.87 -15.70 0.21
CA SER A 106 -7.99 -16.60 0.95
C SER A 106 -7.58 -17.84 0.14
N GLN A 107 -7.62 -17.76 -1.20
CA GLN A 107 -7.28 -18.87 -2.09
C GLN A 107 -5.82 -18.77 -2.53
N SER A 108 -5.14 -19.89 -2.63
CA SER A 108 -3.82 -19.96 -3.24
C SER A 108 -3.88 -19.72 -4.75
N SER A 109 -2.79 -19.21 -5.31
CA SER A 109 -2.62 -19.03 -6.75
C SER A 109 -2.80 -20.36 -7.48
N ALA A 110 -3.59 -20.37 -8.55
CA ALA A 110 -4.04 -21.61 -9.20
C ALA A 110 -2.93 -22.37 -9.95
N ASN A 111 -1.74 -21.78 -10.08
CA ASN A 111 -0.60 -22.32 -10.82
C ASN A 111 0.57 -22.76 -9.93
N ILE A 112 0.40 -22.83 -8.62
CA ILE A 112 1.40 -23.41 -7.70
C ILE A 112 1.29 -24.94 -7.66
N THR A 113 2.36 -25.62 -7.29
CA THR A 113 2.37 -27.09 -7.15
C THR A 113 1.60 -27.57 -5.91
N PHE A 114 1.34 -28.88 -5.82
CA PHE A 114 0.70 -29.46 -4.65
C PHE A 114 1.54 -29.29 -3.37
N GLU A 115 2.86 -29.43 -3.49
CA GLU A 115 3.81 -29.20 -2.39
C GLU A 115 3.79 -27.74 -1.94
N GLU A 116 3.75 -26.80 -2.90
CA GLU A 116 3.63 -25.37 -2.64
C GLU A 116 2.29 -24.99 -1.98
N GLU A 117 1.19 -25.69 -2.28
CA GLU A 117 -0.06 -25.52 -1.53
C GLU A 117 0.12 -25.86 -0.04
N GLY A 118 0.98 -26.84 0.28
CA GLY A 118 1.37 -27.16 1.65
C GLY A 118 2.08 -25.99 2.33
N ILE A 119 3.07 -25.40 1.64
CA ILE A 119 3.80 -24.20 2.11
C ILE A 119 2.84 -23.02 2.31
N PHE A 120 1.94 -22.77 1.35
CA PHE A 120 0.91 -21.74 1.45
C PHE A 120 0.03 -21.92 2.69
N LYS A 121 -0.41 -23.15 2.99
CA LYS A 121 -1.24 -23.45 4.16
C LYS A 121 -0.48 -23.25 5.48
N LEU A 122 0.81 -23.59 5.51
CA LEU A 122 1.67 -23.32 6.67
C LEU A 122 1.88 -21.82 6.90
N GLY A 123 2.13 -21.06 5.82
CA GLY A 123 2.20 -19.60 5.89
C GLY A 123 0.89 -18.96 6.36
N ASN A 124 -0.25 -19.45 5.88
CA ASN A 124 -1.58 -19.03 6.37
C ASN A 124 -1.76 -19.34 7.87
N ALA A 125 -1.28 -20.50 8.33
CA ALA A 125 -1.36 -20.86 9.75
C ALA A 125 -0.56 -19.86 10.61
N LEU A 126 0.62 -19.41 10.15
CA LEU A 126 1.40 -18.36 10.81
C LEU A 126 0.70 -16.98 10.72
N PHE A 127 0.14 -16.63 9.56
CA PHE A 127 -0.55 -15.36 9.34
C PHE A 127 -1.77 -15.17 10.27
N ARG A 128 -2.44 -16.29 10.61
CA ARG A 128 -3.61 -16.35 11.49
C ARG A 128 -3.26 -16.60 12.96
N LYS A 129 -2.00 -16.86 13.27
CA LYS A 129 -1.55 -17.23 14.60
C LYS A 129 -1.61 -16.01 15.51
N ASN A 130 -2.33 -16.15 16.62
CA ASN A 130 -2.25 -15.17 17.70
C ASN A 130 -0.97 -15.37 18.48
N TRP A 131 -0.13 -14.34 18.49
CA TRP A 131 1.03 -14.25 19.36
C TRP A 131 0.60 -13.93 20.79
N VAL A 132 1.35 -14.44 21.77
CA VAL A 132 1.10 -14.23 23.20
C VAL A 132 2.31 -13.59 23.87
N SER A 133 2.04 -12.81 24.91
CA SER A 133 3.06 -12.05 25.64
C SER A 133 4.11 -12.95 26.27
N SER A 134 5.37 -12.54 26.18
CA SER A 134 6.50 -13.22 26.79
C SER A 134 6.62 -12.95 28.29
N PRO A 135 7.10 -13.93 29.08
CA PRO A 135 7.26 -15.34 28.74
C PRO A 135 5.91 -16.09 28.76
N SER A 136 5.76 -17.08 27.88
CA SER A 136 4.57 -17.92 27.81
C SER A 136 4.88 -19.40 28.09
N SER A 137 3.87 -20.16 28.51
CA SER A 137 3.99 -21.62 28.68
C SER A 137 4.19 -22.36 27.35
N THR A 138 3.78 -21.75 26.24
CA THR A 138 3.89 -22.32 24.89
C THR A 138 4.84 -21.47 24.06
N GLN A 139 6.13 -21.82 24.11
CA GLN A 139 7.19 -21.15 23.35
C GLN A 139 6.90 -21.00 21.84
N ALA A 140 6.06 -21.89 21.29
CA ALA A 140 5.68 -21.82 19.89
C ALA A 140 4.78 -20.62 19.56
N SER A 141 4.03 -20.04 20.52
CA SER A 141 3.16 -18.86 20.32
C SER A 141 3.68 -17.59 20.97
N ASP A 142 4.84 -17.68 21.62
CA ASP A 142 5.52 -16.61 22.33
C ASP A 142 6.07 -15.53 21.39
N GLY A 143 6.34 -14.34 21.94
CA GLY A 143 7.02 -13.23 21.26
C GLY A 143 6.14 -12.02 20.96
N LEU A 144 4.88 -11.98 21.41
CA LEU A 144 4.08 -10.76 21.24
C LEU A 144 4.80 -9.60 21.94
N GLY A 145 5.04 -8.52 21.18
CA GLY A 145 5.77 -7.38 21.70
C GLY A 145 5.01 -6.65 22.81
N PRO A 146 5.73 -5.88 23.64
CA PRO A 146 5.18 -5.19 24.80
C PRO A 146 4.05 -4.20 24.46
N LEU A 147 4.20 -3.47 23.35
CA LEU A 147 3.21 -2.58 22.76
C LEU A 147 2.93 -3.05 21.33
N PHE A 148 1.66 -3.04 20.92
CA PHE A 148 1.22 -3.56 19.63
C PHE A 148 -0.13 -2.97 19.22
N ASN A 149 -0.52 -3.14 17.94
CA ASN A 149 -1.87 -2.82 17.46
C ASN A 149 -2.75 -4.06 17.30
N GLU A 150 -2.18 -5.20 16.92
CA GLU A 150 -2.90 -6.48 16.80
C GLU A 150 -2.01 -7.69 17.12
N ARG A 151 -2.64 -8.83 17.44
CA ARG A 151 -1.91 -10.06 17.83
C ARG A 151 -1.65 -11.03 16.69
N ALA A 152 -2.19 -10.76 15.51
CA ALA A 152 -2.05 -11.59 14.31
C ALA A 152 -2.27 -10.74 13.06
N CYS A 153 -1.55 -11.03 11.98
CA CYS A 153 -1.70 -10.32 10.71
C CYS A 153 -3.16 -10.37 10.22
N GLN A 154 -3.82 -11.52 10.37
CA GLN A 154 -5.22 -11.73 10.01
C GLN A 154 -6.21 -10.78 10.71
N ASN A 155 -5.90 -10.30 11.91
CA ASN A 155 -6.83 -9.43 12.65
C ASN A 155 -6.93 -8.04 12.02
N CYS A 156 -5.85 -7.57 11.39
CA CYS A 156 -5.85 -6.41 10.51
C CYS A 156 -6.32 -6.76 9.10
N HIS A 157 -5.84 -7.88 8.54
CA HIS A 157 -6.15 -8.37 7.20
C HIS A 157 -7.33 -9.36 7.22
N LEU A 158 -8.49 -8.88 7.64
CA LEU A 158 -9.67 -9.71 7.83
C LEU A 158 -10.04 -10.45 6.53
N LYS A 159 -9.85 -11.78 6.55
CA LYS A 159 -10.06 -12.67 5.40
C LYS A 159 -9.28 -12.22 4.16
N ASP A 160 -8.05 -11.76 4.39
CA ASP A 160 -7.13 -11.26 3.35
C ASP A 160 -7.69 -10.05 2.58
N GLY A 161 -8.78 -9.48 3.09
CA GLY A 161 -9.50 -8.36 2.53
C GLY A 161 -8.99 -7.03 3.05
N ARG A 162 -9.69 -5.98 2.62
CA ARG A 162 -9.44 -4.62 3.05
C ARG A 162 -9.93 -4.41 4.49
N GLY A 163 -9.16 -3.65 5.25
CA GLY A 163 -9.59 -3.13 6.54
C GLY A 163 -10.78 -2.18 6.45
N ARG A 164 -11.26 -1.76 7.61
CA ARG A 164 -12.34 -0.79 7.77
C ARG A 164 -11.98 0.21 8.88
N PRO A 165 -12.42 1.48 8.77
CA PRO A 165 -12.34 2.42 9.88
C PRO A 165 -13.10 1.92 11.12
N PRO A 166 -12.73 2.37 12.33
CA PRO A 166 -13.51 2.10 13.52
C PRO A 166 -14.92 2.71 13.41
N GLU A 167 -15.94 1.93 13.77
CA GLU A 167 -17.34 2.35 13.86
C GLU A 167 -17.80 2.24 15.32
N GLY A 168 -17.83 3.36 16.05
CA GLY A 168 -18.19 3.36 17.48
C GLY A 168 -17.08 2.79 18.36
N ASP A 169 -17.45 2.13 19.47
CA ASP A 169 -16.49 1.63 20.47
C ASP A 169 -15.85 0.27 20.13
N SER A 170 -14.53 0.25 20.31
CA SER A 170 -13.56 -0.86 20.40
C SER A 170 -13.96 -2.24 19.87
N GLY A 171 -13.93 -2.41 18.55
CA GLY A 171 -13.70 -3.69 17.90
C GLY A 171 -12.28 -3.79 17.33
N THR A 172 -11.89 -4.95 16.79
CA THR A 172 -10.62 -5.13 16.07
C THR A 172 -10.46 -4.04 15.01
N THR A 173 -9.49 -3.15 15.20
CA THR A 173 -9.24 -2.05 14.27
C THR A 173 -8.24 -2.52 13.23
N SER A 174 -8.63 -2.40 11.96
CA SER A 174 -7.74 -2.59 10.81
C SER A 174 -7.27 -1.22 10.31
N MET A 175 -7.12 -0.30 11.25
CA MET A 175 -6.74 1.07 11.04
C MET A 175 -5.91 1.56 12.23
N PHE A 176 -4.80 2.23 11.95
CA PHE A 176 -3.89 2.77 12.95
C PHE A 176 -3.34 4.14 12.51
N LEU A 177 -2.61 4.81 13.39
CA LEU A 177 -1.97 6.10 13.09
C LEU A 177 -0.46 5.92 12.92
N ARG A 178 0.08 6.23 11.74
CA ARG A 178 1.52 6.54 11.61
C ARG A 178 1.79 7.91 12.21
N LEU A 179 2.88 8.01 12.94
CA LEU A 179 3.39 9.23 13.55
C LEU A 179 4.66 9.64 12.80
N ALA A 180 4.69 10.87 12.29
CA ALA A 180 5.85 11.37 11.59
C ALA A 180 6.00 12.87 11.77
N ARG A 181 7.25 13.33 11.88
CA ARG A 181 7.63 14.75 11.88
C ARG A 181 8.60 15.03 10.74
N GLN A 182 8.75 16.31 10.43
CA GLN A 182 9.76 16.77 9.48
C GLN A 182 11.15 16.76 10.12
N ALA A 183 12.18 16.79 9.26
CA ALA A 183 13.56 17.00 9.67
C ALA A 183 13.73 18.38 10.32
N SER A 184 14.30 18.42 11.52
CA SER A 184 14.50 19.67 12.28
C SER A 184 15.97 20.14 12.26
N THR A 185 16.93 19.21 12.18
CA THR A 185 18.37 19.53 12.14
C THR A 185 18.96 19.39 10.74
N GLU A 186 20.15 19.96 10.52
CA GLU A 186 20.86 19.82 9.23
C GLU A 186 21.28 18.36 8.98
N GLU A 187 21.61 17.61 10.03
CA GLU A 187 21.92 16.18 9.94
C GLU A 187 20.68 15.38 9.52
N GLU A 188 19.51 15.69 10.10
CA GLU A 188 18.25 15.07 9.72
C GLU A 188 17.86 15.38 8.27
N LYS A 189 18.03 16.65 7.85
CA LYS A 189 17.78 17.06 6.45
C LYS A 189 18.73 16.35 5.49
N ALA A 190 20.01 16.22 5.85
CA ALA A 190 20.99 15.50 5.05
C ALA A 190 20.65 13.99 4.97
N ALA A 191 20.18 13.38 6.06
CA ALA A 191 19.76 11.99 6.07
C ALA A 191 18.53 11.75 5.17
N LEU A 192 17.56 12.66 5.19
CA LEU A 192 16.38 12.60 4.31
C LEU A 192 16.78 12.80 2.84
N ALA A 193 17.62 13.79 2.53
CA ALA A 193 18.12 14.04 1.18
C ALA A 193 18.92 12.85 0.63
N ALA A 194 19.70 12.19 1.48
CA ALA A 194 20.43 10.97 1.16
C ALA A 194 19.55 9.70 1.16
N ARG A 195 18.23 9.83 1.37
CA ARG A 195 17.25 8.73 1.48
C ARG A 195 17.65 7.66 2.48
N LYS A 196 18.35 8.03 3.56
CA LYS A 196 18.69 7.12 4.67
C LYS A 196 17.48 6.83 5.54
N VAL A 197 16.57 7.79 5.62
CA VAL A 197 15.27 7.70 6.27
C VAL A 197 14.22 8.31 5.35
N LEU A 198 12.96 7.89 5.50
CA LEU A 198 11.84 8.45 4.73
C LEU A 198 11.17 9.63 5.42
N ASN A 199 11.23 9.66 6.75
CA ASN A 199 10.75 10.69 7.64
C ASN A 199 11.34 10.40 9.04
N PHE A 200 10.97 11.21 10.03
CA PHE A 200 11.37 11.01 11.41
C PHE A 200 10.15 10.65 12.26
N PRO A 201 10.28 9.70 13.20
CA PRO A 201 9.20 9.33 14.11
C PRO A 201 8.93 10.43 15.14
N ASP A 202 7.82 10.29 15.86
CA ASP A 202 7.61 11.00 17.12
C ASP A 202 8.70 10.58 18.13
N PRO A 203 9.33 11.52 18.86
CA PRO A 203 10.43 11.19 19.77
C PRO A 203 10.00 10.40 21.01
N VAL A 204 8.71 10.40 21.36
CA VAL A 204 8.16 9.70 22.52
C VAL A 204 7.46 8.41 22.09
N TYR A 205 6.69 8.45 21.01
CA TYR A 205 5.76 7.40 20.58
C TYR A 205 6.20 6.64 19.33
N GLY A 206 7.41 6.91 18.83
CA GLY A 206 7.96 6.17 17.69
C GLY A 206 7.25 6.49 16.38
N SER A 207 7.24 5.53 15.46
CA SER A 207 6.75 5.70 14.09
C SER A 207 5.24 5.45 13.94
N GLN A 208 4.61 4.87 14.96
CA GLN A 208 3.23 4.41 14.93
C GLN A 208 2.66 4.34 16.35
N LEU A 209 1.43 4.85 16.53
CA LEU A 209 0.73 4.75 17.80
C LEU A 209 0.34 3.29 18.10
N GLN A 210 0.73 2.78 19.26
CA GLN A 210 0.43 1.43 19.74
C GLN A 210 -0.75 1.43 20.73
N ASP A 211 -1.94 1.09 20.24
CA ASP A 211 -3.18 1.17 21.02
C ASP A 211 -3.30 0.09 22.12
N LEU A 212 -2.57 -1.03 21.99
CA LEU A 212 -2.64 -2.18 22.90
C LEU A 212 -1.29 -2.46 23.55
N ALA A 213 -1.35 -3.16 24.68
CA ALA A 213 -0.16 -3.56 25.44
C ALA A 213 -0.36 -4.93 26.09
N VAL A 214 0.76 -5.58 26.42
CA VAL A 214 0.77 -6.81 27.22
C VAL A 214 0.43 -6.53 28.69
N PRO A 215 0.05 -7.54 29.49
CA PRO A 215 -0.22 -7.33 30.92
C PRO A 215 0.96 -6.66 31.65
N GLY A 216 0.64 -5.66 32.47
CA GLY A 216 1.65 -4.86 33.19
C GLY A 216 2.05 -3.57 32.47
N LEU A 217 1.61 -3.37 31.23
CA LEU A 217 1.74 -2.12 30.49
C LEU A 217 0.37 -1.55 30.10
N ARG A 218 0.37 -0.27 29.72
CA ARG A 218 -0.76 0.42 29.12
C ARG A 218 -0.40 0.76 27.68
N GLY A 219 -1.36 0.66 26.76
CA GLY A 219 -1.19 1.16 25.40
C GLY A 219 -0.85 2.66 25.40
N GLU A 220 -0.22 3.12 24.32
CA GLU A 220 0.32 4.48 24.20
C GLU A 220 -0.75 5.55 24.17
N GLY A 221 -1.95 5.22 23.69
CA GLY A 221 -3.11 6.09 23.56
C GLY A 221 -4.22 5.36 22.82
N ARG A 222 -5.28 6.08 22.47
CA ARG A 222 -6.36 5.54 21.62
C ARG A 222 -6.61 6.46 20.44
N MET A 223 -6.63 5.91 19.22
CA MET A 223 -7.04 6.67 18.05
C MET A 223 -8.52 7.09 18.16
N ARG A 224 -8.77 8.38 17.97
CA ARG A 224 -10.10 8.99 17.92
C ARG A 224 -10.39 9.47 16.50
N VAL A 225 -11.57 9.13 15.99
CA VAL A 225 -12.06 9.60 14.68
C VAL A 225 -13.39 10.29 14.87
N ASP A 226 -13.43 11.58 14.54
CA ASP A 226 -14.65 12.38 14.51
C ASP A 226 -15.06 12.62 13.05
N TYR A 227 -16.35 12.56 12.77
CA TYR A 227 -16.88 12.75 11.42
C TYR A 227 -17.78 13.98 11.36
N GLN A 228 -17.50 14.87 10.40
CA GLN A 228 -18.38 15.97 10.03
C GLN A 228 -19.13 15.61 8.74
N GLU A 229 -20.46 15.71 8.74
CA GLU A 229 -21.24 15.56 7.52
C GLU A 229 -21.13 16.80 6.61
N GLN A 230 -20.97 16.56 5.32
CA GLN A 230 -20.86 17.61 4.31
C GLN A 230 -21.78 17.28 3.14
N LYS A 231 -22.66 18.24 2.80
CA LYS A 231 -23.55 18.16 1.66
C LYS A 231 -22.76 18.43 0.37
N VAL A 232 -22.81 17.51 -0.58
CA VAL A 232 -22.20 17.66 -1.91
C VAL A 232 -23.27 17.50 -2.96
N THR A 233 -23.26 18.39 -3.96
CA THR A 233 -24.13 18.30 -5.14
C THR A 233 -23.29 17.83 -6.31
N LEU A 234 -23.66 16.69 -6.89
CA LEU A 234 -23.01 16.10 -8.05
C LEU A 234 -23.39 16.86 -9.34
N PRO A 235 -22.67 16.69 -10.46
CA PRO A 235 -22.93 17.42 -11.71
C PRO A 235 -24.33 17.22 -12.31
N ASP A 236 -24.99 16.11 -11.99
CA ASP A 236 -26.37 15.79 -12.41
C ASP A 236 -27.44 16.41 -11.49
N GLY A 237 -27.03 17.17 -10.46
CA GLY A 237 -27.90 17.75 -9.46
C GLY A 237 -28.20 16.84 -8.26
N THR A 238 -27.75 15.59 -8.27
CA THR A 238 -27.93 14.65 -7.16
C THR A 238 -27.22 15.15 -5.91
N VAL A 239 -27.92 15.19 -4.78
CA VAL A 239 -27.36 15.60 -3.50
C VAL A 239 -26.97 14.37 -2.69
N VAL A 240 -25.73 14.32 -2.24
CA VAL A 240 -25.19 13.29 -1.35
C VAL A 240 -24.61 13.91 -0.08
N TRP A 241 -24.57 13.12 0.98
CA TRP A 241 -23.91 13.50 2.24
C TRP A 241 -22.63 12.70 2.38
N LEU A 242 -21.50 13.39 2.38
CA LEU A 242 -20.18 12.82 2.61
C LEU A 242 -19.78 13.00 4.07
N ARG A 243 -18.91 12.12 4.57
CA ARG A 243 -18.30 12.25 5.90
C ARG A 243 -16.85 12.70 5.76
N LYS A 244 -16.50 13.83 6.38
CA LYS A 244 -15.12 14.31 6.49
C LYS A 244 -14.56 13.89 7.86
N PRO A 245 -13.57 12.99 7.92
CA PRO A 245 -12.95 12.59 9.17
C PRO A 245 -11.96 13.64 9.69
N SER A 246 -11.87 13.77 11.01
CA SER A 246 -10.76 14.36 11.75
C SER A 246 -10.20 13.33 12.74
N TYR A 247 -8.87 13.32 12.89
CA TYR A 247 -8.16 12.32 13.67
C TYR A 247 -7.45 12.97 14.85
N SER A 248 -7.54 12.35 16.02
CA SER A 248 -6.81 12.74 17.23
C SER A 248 -6.41 11.49 18.03
N VAL A 249 -5.67 11.70 19.13
CA VAL A 249 -5.29 10.64 20.07
C VAL A 249 -5.77 11.01 21.46
N ASP A 250 -6.50 10.11 22.09
CA ASP A 250 -6.97 10.24 23.46
C ASP A 250 -6.06 9.46 24.43
N ASP A 251 -6.06 9.85 25.71
CA ASP A 251 -5.45 9.10 26.83
C ASP A 251 -3.95 8.74 26.70
N LEU A 252 -3.18 9.61 26.02
CA LEU A 252 -1.75 9.47 25.82
C LEU A 252 -0.98 9.08 27.11
N ALA A 253 -0.15 8.04 27.04
CA ALA A 253 0.45 7.41 28.21
C ALA A 253 1.76 8.01 28.72
N ASN A 254 2.58 8.59 27.84
CA ASN A 254 3.94 9.02 28.10
C ASN A 254 4.12 10.55 27.92
N GLY A 255 3.02 11.31 27.99
CA GLY A 255 3.01 12.76 27.81
C GLY A 255 2.39 13.21 26.49
N PRO A 256 2.47 14.50 26.12
CA PRO A 256 1.97 14.96 24.83
C PRO A 256 2.85 14.43 23.68
N LEU A 257 2.24 14.25 22.51
CA LEU A 257 2.98 14.11 21.24
C LEU A 257 3.86 15.34 21.00
N ASP A 258 4.94 15.18 20.23
CA ASP A 258 5.69 16.35 19.75
C ASP A 258 4.75 17.25 18.92
N PRO A 259 4.78 18.59 19.12
CA PRO A 259 3.87 19.50 18.42
C PRO A 259 4.06 19.52 16.88
N HIS A 260 5.18 19.00 16.37
CA HIS A 260 5.43 18.85 14.93
C HIS A 260 5.05 17.46 14.41
N THR A 261 4.60 16.54 15.27
CA THR A 261 4.13 15.22 14.86
C THR A 261 2.82 15.35 14.09
N THR A 262 2.81 14.78 12.89
CA THR A 262 1.65 14.66 12.03
C THR A 262 1.06 13.25 12.17
N LEU A 263 -0.25 13.19 12.37
CA LEU A 263 -1.01 11.94 12.37
C LEU A 263 -1.34 11.53 10.93
N SER A 264 -0.93 10.34 10.54
CA SER A 264 -1.21 9.78 9.22
C SER A 264 -2.02 8.48 9.36
N PRO A 265 -3.37 8.56 9.30
CA PRO A 265 -4.23 7.38 9.37
C PRO A 265 -3.95 6.39 8.24
N ARG A 266 -3.79 5.11 8.58
CA ARG A 266 -3.56 4.00 7.64
C ARG A 266 -4.61 2.93 7.84
N MET A 267 -5.30 2.57 6.77
CA MET A 267 -6.24 1.45 6.75
C MET A 267 -5.58 0.25 6.11
N THR A 268 -5.74 -0.94 6.66
CA THR A 268 -5.10 -2.14 6.12
C THR A 268 -5.53 -2.42 4.66
N PRO A 269 -4.58 -2.57 3.71
CA PRO A 269 -4.90 -2.92 2.32
C PRO A 269 -5.25 -4.41 2.17
N PRO A 270 -5.96 -4.81 1.10
CA PRO A 270 -6.18 -6.21 0.78
C PRO A 270 -4.86 -6.90 0.40
N MET A 271 -4.79 -8.22 0.62
CA MET A 271 -3.58 -9.03 0.41
C MET A 271 -3.52 -9.73 -0.96
N ILE A 272 -4.63 -9.77 -1.70
CA ILE A 272 -4.69 -10.47 -3.00
C ILE A 272 -3.77 -9.83 -4.05
N GLY A 273 -3.08 -10.67 -4.82
CA GLY A 273 -2.31 -10.23 -5.98
C GLY A 273 -1.03 -9.45 -5.67
N LEU A 274 -0.61 -9.34 -4.40
CA LEU A 274 0.61 -8.61 -4.05
C LEU A 274 1.86 -9.20 -4.74
N GLY A 275 1.95 -10.52 -4.87
CA GLY A 275 3.06 -11.15 -5.61
C GLY A 275 3.10 -10.77 -7.09
N LEU A 276 1.95 -10.50 -7.73
CA LEU A 276 1.91 -9.98 -9.10
C LEU A 276 2.45 -8.55 -9.17
N VAL A 277 2.13 -7.72 -8.17
CA VAL A 277 2.65 -6.35 -8.05
C VAL A 277 4.17 -6.35 -7.83
N GLU A 278 4.67 -7.27 -7.00
CA GLU A 278 6.11 -7.43 -6.75
C GLU A 278 6.88 -7.76 -8.04
N GLN A 279 6.27 -8.57 -8.92
CA GLN A 279 6.87 -8.99 -10.19
C GLN A 279 6.83 -7.92 -11.30
N ILE A 280 6.15 -6.78 -11.10
CA ILE A 280 6.21 -5.68 -12.07
C ILE A 280 7.64 -5.16 -12.14
N ALA A 281 8.29 -5.28 -13.29
CA ALA A 281 9.67 -4.84 -13.45
C ALA A 281 9.82 -3.36 -13.09
N PRO A 282 10.88 -2.96 -12.34
CA PRO A 282 11.07 -1.56 -11.94
C PRO A 282 11.04 -0.58 -13.13
N ALA A 283 11.67 -0.97 -14.24
CA ALA A 283 11.69 -0.19 -15.48
C ALA A 283 10.30 0.18 -15.99
N ASP A 284 9.33 -0.72 -15.87
CA ASP A 284 7.97 -0.47 -16.35
C ASP A 284 7.26 0.59 -15.49
N ILE A 285 7.53 0.63 -14.18
CA ILE A 285 6.97 1.68 -13.31
C ILE A 285 7.69 3.01 -13.55
N LEU A 286 9.02 2.99 -13.63
CA LEU A 286 9.82 4.19 -13.83
C LEU A 286 9.57 4.84 -15.19
N ALA A 287 9.28 4.06 -16.23
CA ALA A 287 8.92 4.58 -17.56
C ALA A 287 7.62 5.38 -17.57
N HIS A 288 6.74 5.20 -16.57
CA HIS A 288 5.50 5.96 -16.41
C HIS A 288 5.65 7.14 -15.43
N ALA A 289 6.86 7.45 -14.95
CA ALA A 289 7.10 8.64 -14.16
C ALA A 289 6.92 9.90 -15.02
N ASP A 290 6.01 10.78 -14.61
CA ASP A 290 5.79 12.07 -15.25
C ASP A 290 5.64 13.18 -14.20
N PRO A 291 6.71 13.50 -13.45
CA PRO A 291 6.65 14.46 -12.35
C PRO A 291 6.22 15.87 -12.75
N ASP A 292 6.36 16.21 -14.04
CA ASP A 292 6.15 17.54 -14.60
C ASP A 292 4.94 17.58 -15.57
N ASP A 293 4.12 16.53 -15.61
CA ASP A 293 2.92 16.41 -16.47
C ASP A 293 3.23 16.80 -17.94
N ARG A 294 4.28 16.19 -18.50
CA ARG A 294 4.79 16.50 -19.84
C ARG A 294 3.81 16.13 -20.94
N ASN A 295 2.88 15.22 -20.66
CA ASN A 295 1.81 14.86 -21.58
C ASN A 295 0.53 15.71 -21.41
N SER A 296 0.48 16.59 -20.40
CA SER A 296 -0.64 17.48 -20.10
C SER A 296 -1.98 16.76 -19.92
N ASP A 297 -1.96 15.57 -19.32
CA ASP A 297 -3.16 14.82 -18.95
C ASP A 297 -3.66 15.14 -17.54
N GLY A 298 -2.92 15.97 -16.80
CA GLY A 298 -3.23 16.40 -15.44
C GLY A 298 -2.69 15.47 -14.35
N ILE A 299 -1.84 14.49 -14.69
CA ILE A 299 -1.30 13.49 -13.76
C ILE A 299 0.22 13.66 -13.61
N SER A 300 0.65 14.17 -12.45
CA SER A 300 2.08 14.35 -12.12
C SER A 300 2.65 13.20 -11.28
N GLY A 301 2.72 12.00 -11.85
CA GLY A 301 3.12 10.77 -11.15
C GLY A 301 4.62 10.75 -10.76
N LYS A 302 4.93 10.41 -9.50
CA LYS A 302 6.31 10.28 -8.99
C LYS A 302 6.54 8.93 -8.32
N PRO A 303 7.51 8.11 -8.77
CA PRO A 303 7.88 6.90 -8.06
C PRO A 303 8.54 7.24 -6.72
N ASN A 304 8.32 6.42 -5.70
CA ASN A 304 9.07 6.53 -4.46
C ASN A 304 10.33 5.65 -4.54
N ILE A 305 11.51 6.24 -4.33
CA ILE A 305 12.77 5.49 -4.28
C ILE A 305 13.20 5.40 -2.81
N VAL A 306 13.41 4.18 -2.36
CA VAL A 306 13.73 3.80 -0.98
C VAL A 306 15.08 3.09 -0.94
N ARG A 307 15.60 2.79 0.24
CA ARG A 307 16.75 1.89 0.38
C ARG A 307 16.27 0.48 0.68
N ASP A 308 16.89 -0.48 0.03
CA ASP A 308 16.72 -1.88 0.39
C ASP A 308 17.42 -2.17 1.72
N GLY A 309 16.72 -2.80 2.66
CA GLY A 309 17.23 -3.01 4.02
C GLY A 309 18.43 -3.96 4.08
N GLN A 310 18.54 -4.91 3.15
CA GLN A 310 19.63 -5.88 3.12
C GLN A 310 20.87 -5.34 2.41
N SER A 311 20.71 -4.79 1.20
CA SER A 311 21.82 -4.32 0.39
C SER A 311 22.22 -2.87 0.68
N GLY A 312 21.32 -2.06 1.25
CA GLY A 312 21.51 -0.61 1.45
C GLY A 312 21.37 0.21 0.17
N GLU A 313 21.20 -0.45 -0.98
CA GLU A 313 21.11 0.18 -2.30
C GLU A 313 19.76 0.87 -2.51
N LEU A 314 19.75 1.88 -3.38
CA LEU A 314 18.51 2.54 -3.76
C LEU A 314 17.68 1.64 -4.68
N THR A 315 16.40 1.50 -4.36
CA THR A 315 15.46 0.64 -5.06
C THR A 315 14.06 1.27 -5.13
N LEU A 316 13.21 0.72 -5.99
CA LEU A 316 11.83 1.16 -6.13
C LEU A 316 11.01 0.71 -4.92
N GLY A 317 10.39 1.66 -4.24
CA GLY A 317 9.36 1.38 -3.24
C GLY A 317 8.05 0.96 -3.92
N ARG A 318 7.35 -0.01 -3.33
CA ARG A 318 6.18 -0.67 -3.93
C ARG A 318 5.02 -0.83 -2.97
N PHE A 319 5.31 -1.19 -1.72
CA PHE A 319 4.28 -1.60 -0.78
C PHE A 319 4.02 -0.54 0.31
N GLY A 320 2.87 -0.69 0.93
CA GLY A 320 2.27 0.32 1.79
C GLY A 320 1.67 1.49 1.00
N TRP A 321 0.85 2.29 1.68
CA TRP A 321 0.09 3.41 1.09
C TRP A 321 0.93 4.52 0.46
N LYS A 322 2.23 4.59 0.77
CA LYS A 322 3.17 5.58 0.23
C LYS A 322 4.33 4.90 -0.48
N ALA A 323 4.19 3.62 -0.87
CA ALA A 323 5.23 2.84 -1.53
C ALA A 323 6.58 2.93 -0.76
N GLN A 324 6.55 2.69 0.55
CA GLN A 324 7.69 2.95 1.45
C GLN A 324 8.60 1.74 1.62
N THR A 325 8.17 0.57 1.15
CA THR A 325 8.89 -0.69 1.28
C THR A 325 9.07 -1.34 -0.10
N PRO A 326 10.23 -1.96 -0.36
CA PRO A 326 10.56 -2.46 -1.70
C PRO A 326 9.98 -3.85 -2.00
N SER A 327 9.73 -4.66 -0.98
CA SER A 327 9.31 -6.06 -1.13
C SER A 327 8.23 -6.43 -0.11
N ILE A 328 7.49 -7.51 -0.41
CA ILE A 328 6.52 -8.12 0.49
C ILE A 328 7.21 -8.59 1.76
N ARG A 329 8.43 -9.13 1.65
CA ARG A 329 9.23 -9.57 2.80
C ARG A 329 9.55 -8.43 3.74
N GLN A 330 10.04 -7.30 3.23
CA GLN A 330 10.32 -6.13 4.05
C GLN A 330 9.03 -5.56 4.65
N GLN A 331 7.95 -5.49 3.87
CA GLN A 331 6.65 -5.05 4.38
C GLN A 331 6.12 -5.95 5.51
N ALA A 332 6.33 -7.26 5.42
CA ALA A 332 5.98 -8.21 6.47
C ALA A 332 6.86 -8.02 7.71
N ALA A 333 8.16 -7.79 7.53
CA ALA A 333 9.08 -7.52 8.64
C ALA A 333 8.71 -6.24 9.40
N ASP A 334 8.41 -5.17 8.67
CA ASP A 334 7.97 -3.89 9.23
C ASP A 334 6.63 -4.04 9.97
N ALA A 335 5.73 -4.89 9.49
CA ALA A 335 4.45 -5.19 10.15
C ALA A 335 4.64 -6.06 11.40
N PHE A 336 5.54 -7.06 11.37
CA PHE A 336 5.90 -7.82 12.57
C PHE A 336 6.41 -6.89 13.66
N ALA A 337 7.33 -5.98 13.35
CA ALA A 337 7.90 -5.05 14.32
C ALA A 337 6.91 -3.95 14.74
N GLY A 338 6.23 -3.32 13.79
CA GLY A 338 5.39 -2.15 14.04
C GLY A 338 3.96 -2.46 14.48
N ASP A 339 3.37 -3.57 14.05
CA ASP A 339 1.97 -3.88 14.34
C ASP A 339 1.81 -4.94 15.46
N ILE A 340 2.78 -5.85 15.59
CA ILE A 340 2.75 -6.98 16.55
C ILE A 340 3.85 -6.87 17.61
N GLY A 341 4.92 -6.12 17.32
CA GLY A 341 6.06 -5.92 18.22
C GLY A 341 7.07 -7.08 18.24
N ILE A 342 7.15 -7.87 17.17
CA ILE A 342 8.02 -9.04 17.00
C ILE A 342 9.25 -8.70 16.17
N SER A 343 10.43 -9.14 16.62
CA SER A 343 11.65 -9.00 15.83
C SER A 343 11.78 -10.02 14.69
N THR A 344 12.43 -9.58 13.61
CA THR A 344 12.73 -10.37 12.41
C THR A 344 14.20 -10.17 12.01
N PRO A 345 14.77 -10.99 11.11
CA PRO A 345 16.13 -10.76 10.61
C PRO A 345 16.31 -9.38 9.98
N GLU A 346 15.29 -8.87 9.29
CA GLU A 346 15.30 -7.56 8.63
C GLU A 346 15.09 -6.40 9.63
N VAL A 347 14.33 -6.63 10.71
CA VAL A 347 14.06 -5.65 11.77
C VAL A 347 14.29 -6.31 13.13
N PRO A 348 15.55 -6.40 13.60
CA PRO A 348 15.92 -7.14 14.81
C PRO A 348 15.65 -6.34 16.10
N ASN A 349 14.43 -5.81 16.25
CA ASN A 349 14.01 -5.09 17.46
C ASN A 349 12.98 -5.90 18.27
N HIS A 350 13.38 -6.43 19.43
CA HIS A 350 12.57 -7.31 20.29
C HIS A 350 11.45 -6.61 21.06
N TRP A 351 11.41 -5.27 20.99
CA TRP A 351 10.41 -4.46 21.68
C TRP A 351 9.59 -3.60 20.71
N GLY A 352 9.53 -4.01 19.44
CA GLY A 352 8.69 -3.36 18.43
C GLY A 352 9.10 -1.92 18.12
N ASP A 353 8.19 -0.97 18.30
CA ASP A 353 8.41 0.46 18.03
C ASP A 353 8.72 1.28 19.31
N CYS A 354 8.98 0.60 20.43
CA CYS A 354 9.22 1.29 21.70
C CYS A 354 10.45 2.19 21.66
N THR A 355 10.30 3.38 22.24
CA THR A 355 11.35 4.40 22.22
C THR A 355 12.15 4.48 23.53
N ALA A 356 13.22 5.27 23.53
CA ALA A 356 13.99 5.57 24.73
C ALA A 356 13.16 6.29 25.83
N ALA A 357 12.03 6.92 25.47
CA ALA A 357 11.10 7.52 26.43
C ALA A 357 10.32 6.43 27.19
N GLU A 358 10.18 5.24 26.62
CA GLU A 358 9.31 4.16 27.10
C GLU A 358 10.11 3.07 27.81
N LYS A 359 10.82 3.47 28.86
CA LYS A 359 11.76 2.60 29.59
C LYS A 359 11.12 1.31 30.11
N THR A 360 9.87 1.38 30.58
CA THR A 360 9.14 0.20 31.06
C THR A 360 8.85 -0.77 29.90
N CYS A 361 8.55 -0.24 28.70
CA CYS A 361 8.39 -1.09 27.51
C CYS A 361 9.69 -1.84 27.19
N LEU A 362 10.81 -1.12 27.09
CA LEU A 362 12.13 -1.69 26.78
C LEU A 362 12.62 -2.70 27.82
N ALA A 363 12.09 -2.65 29.05
CA ALA A 363 12.43 -3.58 30.12
C ALA A 363 11.57 -4.86 30.11
N MET A 364 10.55 -4.96 29.27
CA MET A 364 9.70 -6.16 29.22
C MET A 364 10.45 -7.37 28.67
N PRO A 365 10.07 -8.59 29.10
CA PRO A 365 10.58 -9.82 28.50
C PRO A 365 10.25 -9.89 27.00
N ASN A 366 11.13 -10.52 26.23
CA ASN A 366 10.91 -10.84 24.83
C ASN A 366 10.84 -12.36 24.60
N GLY A 367 10.42 -12.77 23.41
CA GLY A 367 10.22 -14.16 23.03
C GLY A 367 11.42 -14.81 22.34
N VAL A 368 12.62 -14.19 22.38
CA VAL A 368 13.80 -14.73 21.73
C VAL A 368 14.15 -16.08 22.34
N GLN A 369 14.28 -17.08 21.46
CA GLN A 369 14.67 -18.43 21.84
C GLN A 369 16.03 -18.71 21.24
N GLU A 370 17.08 -18.76 22.05
CA GLU A 370 18.48 -18.93 21.61
C GLU A 370 18.65 -20.11 20.66
N ARG A 371 17.93 -21.22 20.90
CA ARG A 371 17.93 -22.42 20.03
C ARG A 371 17.39 -22.20 18.62
N LEU A 372 16.63 -21.12 18.39
CA LEU A 372 16.01 -20.74 17.10
C LEU A 372 16.71 -19.54 16.44
N GLY A 373 17.68 -18.93 17.12
CA GLY A 373 18.44 -17.78 16.63
C GLY A 373 18.19 -16.50 17.44
N PRO A 374 18.69 -15.36 16.92
CA PRO A 374 18.71 -14.11 17.66
C PRO A 374 17.40 -13.32 17.59
N VAL A 375 16.38 -13.80 16.89
CA VAL A 375 15.11 -13.08 16.63
C VAL A 375 13.90 -13.96 16.90
N GLU A 376 12.75 -13.34 17.12
CA GLU A 376 11.50 -14.01 17.50
C GLU A 376 10.81 -14.69 16.30
N ALA A 377 10.85 -14.05 15.14
CA ALA A 377 10.40 -14.62 13.87
C ALA A 377 11.62 -14.90 12.97
N PRO A 378 12.24 -16.10 13.04
CA PRO A 378 13.44 -16.44 12.27
C PRO A 378 13.14 -16.62 10.77
N PRO A 379 14.19 -16.76 9.91
CA PRO A 379 14.01 -16.85 8.45
C PRO A 379 12.94 -17.84 7.98
N PRO A 380 12.80 -19.07 8.52
CA PRO A 380 11.73 -19.99 8.09
C PRO A 380 10.31 -19.45 8.32
N VAL A 381 10.10 -18.65 9.38
CA VAL A 381 8.80 -17.99 9.63
C VAL A 381 8.57 -16.91 8.58
N MET A 382 9.59 -16.07 8.33
CA MET A 382 9.51 -15.02 7.33
C MET A 382 9.32 -15.55 5.91
N ASP A 383 9.98 -16.66 5.56
CA ASP A 383 9.84 -17.33 4.27
C ASP A 383 8.40 -17.82 4.05
N LEU A 384 7.80 -18.46 5.06
CA LEU A 384 6.43 -18.96 5.00
C LEU A 384 5.40 -17.82 4.88
N VAL A 385 5.55 -16.75 5.67
CA VAL A 385 4.64 -15.58 5.62
C VAL A 385 4.78 -14.84 4.29
N THR A 386 6.02 -14.70 3.78
CA THR A 386 6.29 -14.08 2.47
C THR A 386 5.67 -14.91 1.35
N PHE A 387 5.88 -16.23 1.34
CA PHE A 387 5.34 -17.12 0.33
C PHE A 387 3.81 -17.10 0.31
N TYR A 388 3.17 -17.11 1.49
CA TYR A 388 1.72 -16.96 1.60
C TYR A 388 1.24 -15.64 0.97
N SER A 389 1.87 -14.53 1.35
CA SER A 389 1.49 -13.18 0.89
C SER A 389 1.72 -12.98 -0.61
N GLN A 390 2.77 -13.60 -1.17
CA GLN A 390 3.04 -13.60 -2.61
C GLN A 390 2.00 -14.39 -3.42
N ASN A 391 1.41 -15.43 -2.82
CA ASN A 391 0.61 -16.41 -3.55
C ASN A 391 -0.90 -16.34 -3.23
N LEU A 392 -1.39 -15.28 -2.59
CA LEU A 392 -2.83 -15.02 -2.48
C LEU A 392 -3.40 -14.62 -3.84
N ALA A 393 -4.24 -15.50 -4.38
CA ALA A 393 -4.75 -15.40 -5.74
C ALA A 393 -5.70 -14.20 -5.92
N VAL A 394 -5.62 -13.59 -7.10
CA VAL A 394 -6.68 -12.69 -7.57
C VAL A 394 -7.88 -13.55 -8.00
N PRO A 395 -9.10 -13.31 -7.47
CA PRO A 395 -10.29 -14.01 -7.94
C PRO A 395 -10.61 -13.65 -9.39
N ALA A 396 -11.18 -14.59 -10.14
CA ALA A 396 -11.73 -14.29 -11.45
C ALA A 396 -12.79 -13.18 -11.37
N ARG A 397 -12.77 -12.25 -12.34
CA ARG A 397 -13.79 -11.21 -12.50
C ARG A 397 -15.17 -11.87 -12.67
N ARG A 398 -16.22 -11.30 -12.07
CA ARG A 398 -17.59 -11.82 -12.11
C ARG A 398 -18.59 -10.75 -12.45
#